data_AF-A0A940A808-F1
#
_entry.id   AF-A0A940A808-F1
#
_cell.length_a   1.000
_cell.length_b   1.000
_cell.length_c   1.000
_cell.angle_alpha   90.00
_cell.angle_beta   90.00
_cell.angle_gamma   90.00
#
_symmetry.space_group_name_H-M   'P 1'
#
loop_
_entity.id
_entity.type
_entity.pdbx_description
1 polymer ?
#
loop_
_entity_poly.entity_id
_entity_poly.type
_entity_poly.pdbx_seq_one_letter_code
_entity_poly.pdbx_strand_id
1 'polypeptide(L)'
;MKAILRTLAVSFALLFAVNAAYAQPQSGAVQLLPAEDLESEEFPEFDPTIAQENGYQVDLDEATGEYKIRSSFSAVWAEILRLLERFLFNLLISWIIVHFFYFRKNGRTDYYFTFLIFSSAMFLLLFVMNNLSLQIGFTLGLFAIFGMIRYRTEAVPVREMTYLFIIIALSVINGVGAEMPILEIVVANVVVLLLILALEQSKIIRGRTSTKLVIYDRIDLVVPEKRAELIEDLEKRAGLKVKSLEIGQIDFIRDCAWIKVTYFLAPGEENAIDSLRRSKDFLEDR
;
A
#
# COMPACT_ATOMS: atom_id res chain seq x y z
N MET A 1 8.43 -6.34 -16.16
CA MET A 1 8.13 -5.15 -17.00
C MET A 1 6.88 -5.35 -17.85
N LYS A 2 6.85 -6.28 -18.82
CA LYS A 2 5.68 -6.49 -19.70
C LYS A 2 4.38 -6.88 -18.98
N ALA A 3 4.46 -7.68 -17.91
CA ALA A 3 3.29 -8.07 -17.12
C ALA A 3 2.69 -6.89 -16.34
N ILE A 4 3.52 -6.07 -15.70
CA ILE A 4 3.10 -4.88 -14.95
C ILE A 4 2.45 -3.85 -15.89
N LEU A 5 3.06 -3.61 -17.06
CA LEU A 5 2.48 -2.71 -18.07
C LEU A 5 1.14 -3.23 -18.59
N ARG A 6 0.98 -4.55 -18.75
CA ARG A 6 -0.29 -5.16 -19.15
C ARG A 6 -1.35 -5.02 -18.06
N THR A 7 -1.03 -5.26 -16.80
CA THR A 7 -2.00 -5.13 -15.71
C THR A 7 -2.43 -3.68 -15.50
N LEU A 8 -1.48 -2.73 -15.57
CA LEU A 8 -1.79 -1.29 -15.54
C LEU A 8 -2.62 -0.88 -16.76
N ALA A 9 -2.32 -1.39 -17.96
CA ALA A 9 -3.10 -1.11 -19.17
C ALA A 9 -4.52 -1.71 -19.12
N VAL A 10 -4.70 -2.89 -18.54
CA VAL A 10 -6.02 -3.51 -18.33
C VAL A 10 -6.83 -2.71 -17.32
N SER A 11 -6.20 -2.27 -16.21
CA SER A 11 -6.85 -1.41 -15.23
C SER A 11 -7.22 -0.05 -15.81
N PHE A 12 -6.36 0.52 -16.66
CA PHE A 12 -6.60 1.77 -17.39
C PHE A 12 -7.75 1.62 -18.40
N ALA A 13 -7.80 0.50 -19.14
CA ALA A 13 -8.87 0.19 -20.08
C ALA A 13 -10.22 -0.05 -19.37
N LEU A 14 -10.22 -0.69 -18.20
CA LEU A 14 -11.42 -0.84 -17.37
C LEU A 14 -11.92 0.52 -16.85
N LEU A 15 -11.03 1.38 -16.37
CA LEU A 15 -11.38 2.74 -15.95
C LEU A 15 -11.95 3.57 -17.11
N PHE A 16 -11.33 3.48 -18.29
CA PHE A 16 -11.74 4.23 -19.47
C PHE A 16 -13.07 3.72 -20.04
N ALA A 17 -13.30 2.41 -20.03
CA ALA A 17 -14.55 1.80 -20.47
C ALA A 17 -15.72 2.15 -19.54
N VAL A 18 -15.49 2.20 -18.22
CA VAL A 18 -16.51 2.60 -17.23
C VAL A 18 -16.83 4.10 -17.35
N ASN A 19 -15.82 4.94 -17.52
CA ASN A 19 -16.01 6.38 -17.75
C ASN A 19 -16.74 6.67 -19.08
N ALA A 20 -16.40 5.94 -20.15
CA ALA A 20 -17.09 6.05 -21.43
C ALA A 20 -18.54 5.58 -21.38
N ALA A 21 -18.87 4.58 -20.55
CA ALA A 21 -20.23 4.13 -20.32
C ALA A 21 -21.09 5.14 -19.54
N TYR A 22 -20.47 5.98 -18.71
CA TYR A 22 -21.14 7.04 -17.94
C TYR A 22 -21.32 8.36 -18.71
N ALA A 23 -20.62 8.55 -19.83
CA ALA A 23 -20.68 9.77 -20.64
C ALA A 23 -21.90 9.85 -21.59
N GLN A 24 -22.84 8.91 -21.52
CA GLN A 24 -24.10 9.00 -22.27
C GLN A 24 -25.18 9.59 -21.35
N PRO A 25 -25.64 10.84 -21.60
CA PRO A 25 -26.84 11.32 -20.95
C PRO A 25 -27.99 10.48 -21.51
N GLN A 26 -28.61 9.65 -20.67
CA GLN A 26 -29.96 9.17 -20.99
C GLN A 26 -30.90 10.37 -20.86
N SER A 27 -30.93 11.19 -21.90
CA SER A 27 -32.07 12.03 -22.23
C SER A 27 -33.21 11.07 -22.53
N GLY A 28 -34.00 10.76 -21.50
CA GLY A 28 -35.35 10.26 -21.73
C GLY A 28 -36.07 11.37 -22.48
N ALA A 29 -36.32 11.16 -23.77
CA ALA A 29 -37.08 12.10 -24.58
C ALA A 29 -38.47 12.25 -23.97
N VAL A 30 -38.68 13.33 -23.20
CA VAL A 30 -40.01 13.81 -22.88
C VAL A 30 -40.57 14.33 -24.20
N GLN A 31 -41.65 13.72 -24.66
CA GLN A 31 -42.32 14.11 -25.90
C GLN A 31 -42.87 15.52 -25.71
N LEU A 32 -42.17 16.51 -26.26
CA LEU A 32 -42.62 17.90 -26.30
C LEU A 32 -43.92 17.94 -27.10
N LEU A 33 -44.97 18.49 -26.49
CA LEU A 33 -46.22 18.84 -27.17
C LEU A 33 -45.88 19.75 -28.37
N PRO A 34 -46.57 19.61 -29.52
CA PRO A 34 -46.29 20.41 -30.71
C PRO A 34 -46.40 21.90 -30.39
N ALA A 35 -45.40 22.67 -30.85
CA ALA A 35 -45.14 24.06 -30.50
C ALA A 35 -46.13 25.09 -31.09
N GLU A 36 -47.40 24.72 -31.30
CA GLU A 36 -48.41 25.60 -31.88
C GLU A 36 -49.35 26.26 -30.86
N ASP A 37 -49.26 25.91 -29.57
CA ASP A 37 -50.15 26.45 -28.51
C ASP A 37 -49.43 27.33 -27.44
N LEU A 38 -48.19 27.80 -27.69
CA LEU A 38 -47.31 28.38 -26.66
C LEU A 38 -47.23 29.92 -26.60
N GLU A 39 -48.23 30.67 -27.07
CA GLU A 39 -48.15 32.15 -27.04
C GLU A 39 -48.93 32.85 -25.91
N SER A 40 -49.53 32.16 -24.94
CA SER A 40 -50.21 32.89 -23.85
C SER A 40 -50.41 32.20 -22.50
N GLU A 41 -49.57 31.23 -22.11
CA GLU A 41 -49.50 30.82 -20.69
C GLU A 41 -48.13 31.19 -20.13
N GLU A 42 -48.09 32.14 -19.19
CA GLU A 42 -46.94 32.35 -18.32
C GLU A 42 -46.72 31.04 -17.55
N PHE A 43 -45.72 30.27 -17.97
CA PHE A 43 -45.30 29.11 -17.20
C PHE A 43 -44.87 29.59 -15.81
N PRO A 44 -45.39 28.97 -14.73
CA PRO A 44 -45.00 29.35 -13.38
C PRO A 44 -43.49 29.15 -13.20
N GLU A 45 -42.84 30.12 -12.55
CA GLU A 45 -41.42 30.06 -12.23
C GLU A 45 -41.12 28.79 -11.41
N PHE A 46 -40.06 28.08 -11.76
CA PHE A 46 -39.71 26.80 -11.15
C PHE A 46 -39.43 26.98 -9.65
N ASP A 47 -40.31 26.45 -8.80
CA ASP A 47 -40.13 26.44 -7.35
C ASP A 47 -39.31 25.19 -6.92
N PRO A 48 -38.04 25.36 -6.49
CA PRO A 48 -37.17 24.24 -6.11
C PRO A 48 -37.65 23.52 -4.83
N THR A 49 -38.51 24.14 -4.04
CA THR A 49 -39.00 23.60 -2.77
C THR A 49 -39.93 22.41 -2.99
N ILE A 50 -40.70 22.41 -4.08
CA ILE A 50 -41.63 21.33 -4.46
C ILE A 50 -40.86 20.06 -4.84
N ALA A 51 -39.73 20.20 -5.54
CA ALA A 51 -38.88 19.07 -5.90
C ALA A 51 -38.20 18.46 -4.66
N GLN A 52 -37.77 19.30 -3.70
CA GLN A 52 -37.21 18.84 -2.42
C GLN A 52 -38.25 18.09 -1.56
N GLU A 53 -39.49 18.57 -1.49
CA GLU A 53 -40.58 17.91 -0.76
C GLU A 53 -40.89 16.51 -1.32
N ASN A 54 -40.76 16.34 -2.64
CA ASN A 54 -40.95 15.05 -3.32
C ASN A 54 -39.67 14.18 -3.35
N GLY A 55 -38.63 14.54 -2.58
CA GLY A 55 -37.42 13.73 -2.41
C GLY A 55 -36.41 13.84 -3.55
N TYR A 56 -36.41 14.93 -4.31
CA TYR A 56 -35.38 15.22 -5.31
C TYR A 56 -34.36 16.22 -4.73
N GLN A 57 -33.08 15.98 -4.97
CA GLN A 57 -32.05 16.98 -4.70
C GLN A 57 -31.96 17.93 -5.90
N VAL A 58 -31.96 19.22 -5.60
CA VAL A 58 -31.94 20.30 -6.58
C VAL A 58 -30.63 21.04 -6.37
N ASP A 59 -29.67 20.79 -7.25
CA ASP A 59 -28.38 21.49 -7.25
C ASP A 59 -28.43 22.62 -8.28
N LEU A 60 -28.10 23.84 -7.84
CA LEU A 60 -27.93 24.99 -8.74
C LEU A 60 -26.52 24.95 -9.33
N ASP A 61 -26.42 24.83 -10.65
CA ASP A 61 -25.14 24.97 -11.34
C ASP A 61 -24.83 26.47 -11.48
N GLU A 62 -24.04 27.02 -10.55
CA GLU A 62 -23.72 28.46 -10.48
C GLU A 62 -23.09 29.02 -11.77
N ALA A 63 -22.53 28.17 -12.64
CA ALA A 63 -21.90 28.57 -13.89
C ALA A 63 -22.89 28.75 -15.07
N THR A 64 -24.01 28.03 -15.08
CA THR A 64 -25.00 28.05 -16.18
C THR A 64 -26.39 28.52 -15.75
N GLY A 65 -26.64 28.66 -14.44
CA GLY A 65 -27.94 29.07 -13.91
C GLY A 65 -29.04 28.01 -14.05
N GLU A 66 -28.67 26.77 -14.42
CA GLU A 66 -29.61 25.67 -14.59
C GLU A 66 -29.72 24.83 -13.30
N TYR A 67 -30.95 24.42 -12.99
CA TYR A 67 -31.24 23.53 -11.87
C TYR A 67 -31.05 22.06 -12.30
N LYS A 68 -30.08 21.37 -11.69
CA LYS A 68 -29.94 19.91 -11.82
C LYS A 68 -30.83 19.21 -10.80
N ILE A 69 -31.91 18.62 -11.29
CA ILE A 69 -32.84 17.83 -10.47
C ILE A 69 -32.39 16.36 -10.54
N ARG A 70 -31.93 15.81 -9.42
CA ARG A 70 -31.57 14.38 -9.29
C ARG A 70 -32.52 13.70 -8.31
N SER A 71 -33.10 12.56 -8.71
CA SER A 71 -33.93 11.79 -7.77
C SER A 71 -33.08 11.24 -6.63
N SER A 72 -33.54 11.34 -5.36
CA SER A 72 -32.79 10.83 -4.20
C SER A 72 -32.37 9.36 -4.37
N PHE A 73 -33.22 8.54 -5.01
CA PHE A 73 -32.88 7.15 -5.28
C PHE A 73 -31.68 7.04 -6.24
N SER A 74 -31.69 7.76 -7.37
CA SER A 74 -30.57 7.74 -8.32
C SER A 74 -29.28 8.33 -7.74
N ALA A 75 -29.38 9.30 -6.82
CA ALA A 75 -28.25 9.86 -6.10
C ALA A 75 -27.58 8.83 -5.17
N VAL A 76 -28.38 8.09 -4.37
CA VAL A 76 -27.86 7.05 -3.47
C VAL A 76 -27.13 5.95 -4.24
N TRP A 77 -27.70 5.48 -5.37
CA TRP A 77 -27.03 4.49 -6.21
C TRP A 77 -25.75 5.02 -6.85
N ALA A 78 -25.72 6.29 -7.25
CA ALA A 78 -24.50 6.91 -7.77
C ALA A 78 -23.38 6.95 -6.73
N GLU A 79 -23.69 7.27 -5.46
CA GLU A 79 -22.70 7.27 -4.37
C GLU A 79 -22.20 5.86 -4.02
N ILE A 80 -23.09 4.86 -4.01
CA ILE A 80 -22.71 3.47 -3.80
C ILE A 80 -21.80 2.97 -4.93
N LEU A 81 -22.11 3.32 -6.18
CA LEU A 81 -21.28 2.97 -7.33
C LEU A 81 -19.90 3.66 -7.28
N ARG A 82 -19.86 4.94 -6.91
CA ARG A 82 -18.61 5.69 -6.67
C ARG A 82 -17.75 5.03 -5.58
N LEU A 83 -18.37 4.62 -4.48
CA LEU A 83 -17.70 3.86 -3.41
C LEU A 83 -17.11 2.57 -3.96
N LEU A 84 -17.91 1.78 -4.67
CA LEU A 84 -17.53 0.46 -5.14
C LEU A 84 -16.42 0.51 -6.19
N GLU A 85 -16.48 1.45 -7.13
CA GLU A 85 -15.42 1.70 -8.11
C GLU A 85 -14.09 2.04 -7.42
N ARG A 86 -14.11 3.00 -6.49
CA ARG A 86 -12.91 3.45 -5.78
C ARG A 86 -12.37 2.39 -4.83
N PHE A 87 -13.25 1.62 -4.19
CA PHE A 87 -12.86 0.48 -3.36
C PHE A 87 -12.16 -0.58 -4.19
N LEU A 88 -12.71 -0.95 -5.34
CA LEU A 88 -12.09 -1.92 -6.26
C LEU A 88 -10.74 -1.41 -6.77
N PHE A 89 -10.65 -0.12 -7.10
CA PHE A 89 -9.38 0.49 -7.51
C PHE A 89 -8.33 0.43 -6.38
N ASN A 90 -8.70 0.83 -5.16
CA ASN A 90 -7.80 0.75 -4.00
C ASN A 90 -7.35 -0.68 -3.69
N LEU A 91 -8.30 -1.62 -3.76
CA LEU A 91 -8.04 -3.04 -3.55
C LEU A 91 -7.09 -3.58 -4.63
N LEU A 92 -7.28 -3.18 -5.89
CA LEU A 92 -6.43 -3.59 -7.01
C LEU A 92 -5.00 -3.06 -6.85
N ILE A 93 -4.83 -1.77 -6.53
CA ILE A 93 -3.49 -1.20 -6.31
C ILE A 93 -2.80 -1.87 -5.12
N SER A 94 -3.52 -2.03 -4.01
CA SER A 94 -2.99 -2.69 -2.81
C SER A 94 -2.61 -4.15 -3.10
N TRP A 95 -3.45 -4.86 -3.86
CA TRP A 95 -3.18 -6.21 -4.31
C TRP A 95 -1.94 -6.28 -5.20
N ILE A 96 -1.75 -5.34 -6.13
CA ILE A 96 -0.54 -5.27 -6.95
C ILE A 96 0.70 -5.11 -6.07
N ILE A 97 0.66 -4.21 -5.09
CA ILE A 97 1.79 -3.97 -4.16
C ILE A 97 2.11 -5.25 -3.39
N VAL A 98 1.11 -5.85 -2.75
CA VAL A 98 1.32 -7.02 -1.89
C VAL A 98 1.73 -8.25 -2.72
N HIS A 99 1.10 -8.48 -3.87
CA HIS A 99 1.37 -9.68 -4.66
C HIS A 99 2.68 -9.60 -5.45
N PHE A 100 2.98 -8.46 -6.09
CA PHE A 100 4.16 -8.35 -6.95
C PHE A 100 5.42 -7.91 -6.21
N PHE A 101 5.30 -7.03 -5.23
CA PHE A 101 6.47 -6.48 -4.52
C PHE A 101 6.76 -7.25 -3.25
N TYR A 102 5.74 -7.45 -2.41
CA TYR A 102 5.92 -8.15 -1.14
C TYR A 102 6.08 -9.68 -1.32
N PHE A 103 5.10 -10.36 -1.94
CA PHE A 103 5.07 -11.82 -2.00
C PHE A 103 6.19 -12.42 -2.86
N ARG A 104 6.51 -11.81 -4.01
CA ARG A 104 7.57 -12.29 -4.92
C ARG A 104 8.95 -12.42 -4.23
N LYS A 105 9.18 -11.66 -3.17
CA LYS A 105 10.50 -11.52 -2.56
C LYS A 105 10.59 -12.07 -1.14
N ASN A 106 9.49 -12.07 -0.39
CA ASN A 106 9.48 -12.52 1.00
C ASN A 106 9.03 -13.98 1.14
N GLY A 107 8.22 -14.50 0.21
CA GLY A 107 7.65 -15.86 0.26
C GLY A 107 6.72 -16.14 1.46
N ARG A 108 6.64 -15.24 2.45
CA ARG A 108 5.80 -15.36 3.65
C ARG A 108 4.40 -14.83 3.39
N THR A 109 3.41 -15.68 3.61
CA THR A 109 1.99 -15.35 3.45
C THR A 109 1.39 -14.66 4.68
N ASP A 110 2.10 -14.65 5.81
CA ASP A 110 1.59 -14.18 7.12
C ASP A 110 1.04 -12.74 7.09
N TYR A 111 1.66 -11.85 6.31
CA TYR A 111 1.27 -10.44 6.23
C TYR A 111 0.40 -10.10 5.02
N TYR A 112 0.21 -11.05 4.09
CA TYR A 112 -0.56 -10.82 2.87
C TYR A 112 -2.01 -10.40 3.20
N PHE A 113 -2.65 -11.19 4.06
CA PHE A 113 -4.01 -10.94 4.54
C PHE A 113 -4.09 -9.63 5.34
N THR A 114 -3.15 -9.43 6.26
CA THR A 114 -3.09 -8.24 7.13
C THR A 114 -3.03 -6.96 6.31
N PHE A 115 -2.16 -6.88 5.29
CA PHE A 115 -2.03 -5.67 4.48
C PHE A 115 -3.28 -5.35 3.67
N LEU A 116 -3.93 -6.35 3.09
CA LEU A 116 -5.16 -6.12 2.31
C LEU A 116 -6.34 -5.69 3.19
N ILE A 117 -6.49 -6.30 4.37
CA ILE A 117 -7.53 -5.88 5.32
C ILE A 117 -7.26 -4.47 5.82
N PHE A 118 -6.03 -4.17 6.22
CA PHE A 118 -5.69 -2.86 6.74
C PHE A 118 -5.91 -1.76 5.68
N SER A 119 -5.51 -2.04 4.43
CA SER A 119 -5.81 -1.17 3.28
C SER A 119 -7.31 -0.89 3.12
N SER A 120 -8.10 -1.96 3.12
CA SER A 120 -9.54 -1.92 2.86
C SER A 120 -10.28 -1.21 3.98
N ALA A 121 -9.92 -1.50 5.23
CA ALA A 121 -10.49 -0.86 6.42
C ALA A 121 -10.18 0.63 6.46
N MET A 122 -8.94 1.02 6.16
CA MET A 122 -8.54 2.44 6.11
C MET A 122 -9.27 3.21 5.01
N PHE A 123 -9.42 2.61 3.82
CA PHE A 123 -10.17 3.23 2.74
C PHE A 123 -11.65 3.43 3.13
N LEU A 124 -12.30 2.39 3.66
CA LEU A 124 -13.71 2.46 4.05
C LEU A 124 -13.93 3.50 5.15
N LEU A 125 -13.05 3.53 6.15
CA LEU A 125 -13.08 4.54 7.21
C LEU A 125 -13.04 5.95 6.62
N LEU A 126 -12.10 6.23 5.72
CA LEU A 126 -11.92 7.57 5.16
C LEU A 126 -13.01 7.97 4.18
N PHE A 127 -13.51 7.02 3.38
CA PHE A 127 -14.61 7.26 2.46
C PHE A 127 -15.91 7.64 3.21
N VAL A 128 -16.25 6.90 4.28
CA VAL A 128 -17.41 7.22 5.13
C VAL A 128 -17.25 8.60 5.79
N MET A 129 -16.03 8.98 6.11
CA MET A 129 -15.75 10.22 6.83
C MET A 129 -15.42 11.41 5.93
N ASN A 130 -15.54 11.29 4.60
CA ASN A 130 -15.25 12.38 3.65
C ASN A 130 -16.11 13.64 3.91
N ASN A 131 -17.25 13.50 4.59
CA ASN A 131 -18.13 14.62 4.99
C ASN A 131 -17.76 15.25 6.35
N LEU A 132 -16.72 14.77 7.03
CA LEU A 132 -16.31 15.26 8.35
C LEU A 132 -14.94 15.94 8.23
N SER A 133 -14.81 17.17 8.74
CA SER A 133 -13.57 17.93 8.81
C SER A 133 -12.58 17.26 9.77
N LEU A 134 -11.90 16.22 9.26
CA LEU A 134 -11.20 15.22 10.05
C LEU A 134 -9.74 15.48 10.35
N GLN A 135 -9.21 16.61 9.90
CA GLN A 135 -7.77 16.85 9.86
C GLN A 135 -7.07 16.64 11.23
N ILE A 136 -7.75 16.99 12.32
CA ILE A 136 -7.24 16.80 13.69
C ILE A 136 -7.36 15.33 14.14
N GLY A 137 -8.51 14.69 13.93
CA GLY A 137 -8.76 13.31 14.35
C GLY A 137 -7.87 12.28 13.63
N PHE A 138 -7.58 12.52 12.35
CA PHE A 138 -6.66 11.69 11.57
C PHE A 138 -5.23 11.71 12.14
N THR A 139 -4.72 12.90 12.44
CA THR A 139 -3.36 13.07 13.01
C THR A 139 -3.24 12.36 14.36
N LEU A 140 -4.25 12.49 15.23
CA LEU A 140 -4.30 11.81 16.52
C LEU A 140 -4.40 10.29 16.37
N GLY A 141 -5.23 9.80 15.44
CA GLY A 141 -5.37 8.36 15.17
C GLY A 141 -4.09 7.72 14.64
N LEU A 142 -3.37 8.40 13.75
CA LEU A 142 -2.11 7.90 13.21
C LEU A 142 -1.02 7.79 14.29
N PHE A 143 -0.93 8.77 15.20
CA PHE A 143 -0.06 8.70 16.37
C PHE A 143 -0.44 7.54 17.31
N ALA A 144 -1.74 7.31 17.54
CA ALA A 144 -2.21 6.21 18.38
C ALA A 144 -1.87 4.84 17.78
N ILE A 145 -2.04 4.67 16.46
CA ILE A 145 -1.65 3.45 15.75
C ILE A 145 -0.14 3.21 15.86
N PHE A 146 0.69 4.24 15.69
CA PHE A 146 2.15 4.10 15.88
C PHE A 146 2.55 3.79 17.32
N GLY A 147 1.82 4.33 18.30
CA GLY A 147 1.96 3.97 19.71
C GLY A 147 1.70 2.48 19.91
N MET A 148 0.52 1.98 19.52
CA MET A 148 0.16 0.56 19.68
C MET A 148 1.12 -0.38 18.95
N ILE A 149 1.52 -0.02 17.73
CA ILE A 149 2.46 -0.80 16.92
C ILE A 149 3.86 -0.87 17.57
N ARG A 150 4.28 0.15 18.33
CA ARG A 150 5.56 0.14 19.06
C ARG A 150 5.53 -0.72 20.32
N TYR A 151 4.38 -0.85 20.98
CA TYR A 151 4.24 -1.55 22.27
C TYR A 151 3.86 -3.04 22.15
N ARG A 152 3.71 -3.58 20.94
CA ARG A 152 3.42 -5.01 20.76
C ARG A 152 4.63 -5.91 21.07
N THR A 153 4.36 -7.10 21.58
CA THR A 153 5.33 -8.08 22.09
C THR A 153 6.23 -8.70 21.02
N GLU A 154 5.85 -8.69 19.74
CA GLU A 154 6.70 -9.14 18.63
C GLU A 154 7.06 -7.97 17.71
N ALA A 155 8.34 -7.63 17.64
CA ALA A 155 8.83 -6.59 16.74
C ALA A 155 8.58 -6.99 15.27
N VAL A 156 7.68 -6.27 14.60
CA VAL A 156 7.49 -6.40 13.14
C VAL A 156 8.79 -5.99 12.46
N PRO A 157 9.28 -6.74 11.46
CA PRO A 157 10.48 -6.33 10.76
C PRO A 157 10.23 -5.01 10.00
N VAL A 158 11.31 -4.23 9.84
CA VAL A 158 11.25 -2.86 9.30
C VAL A 158 10.61 -2.83 7.91
N ARG A 159 10.82 -3.87 7.09
CA ARG A 159 10.27 -3.98 5.73
C ARG A 159 8.74 -4.05 5.74
N GLU A 160 8.16 -4.91 6.59
CA GLU A 160 6.71 -5.09 6.71
C GLU A 160 6.04 -3.82 7.22
N MET A 161 6.68 -3.12 8.18
CA MET A 161 6.20 -1.80 8.61
C MET A 161 6.16 -0.82 7.44
N THR A 162 7.24 -0.71 6.65
CA THR A 162 7.24 0.24 5.52
C THR A 162 6.15 -0.04 4.49
N TYR A 163 5.88 -1.31 4.17
CA TYR A 163 4.80 -1.68 3.26
C TYR A 163 3.42 -1.34 3.83
N LEU A 164 3.20 -1.62 5.12
CA LEU A 164 1.97 -1.24 5.81
C LEU A 164 1.70 0.26 5.71
N PHE A 165 2.71 1.08 5.99
CA PHE A 165 2.60 2.53 5.91
C PHE A 165 2.28 3.03 4.51
N ILE A 166 2.97 2.50 3.49
CA ILE A 166 2.73 2.90 2.09
C ILE A 166 1.32 2.55 1.66
N ILE A 167 0.85 1.35 2.00
CA ILE A 167 -0.49 0.89 1.67
C ILE A 167 -1.55 1.76 2.38
N ILE A 168 -1.35 2.10 3.66
CA ILE A 168 -2.23 3.03 4.37
C ILE A 168 -2.26 4.40 3.69
N ALA A 169 -1.09 4.95 3.35
CA ALA A 169 -1.00 6.24 2.67
C ALA A 169 -1.73 6.24 1.33
N LEU A 170 -1.62 5.16 0.54
CA LEU A 170 -2.37 5.00 -0.71
C LEU A 170 -3.88 4.88 -0.47
N SER A 171 -4.31 4.10 0.53
CA SER A 171 -5.72 4.05 0.94
C SER A 171 -6.26 5.42 1.31
N VAL A 172 -5.45 6.25 1.97
CA VAL A 172 -5.83 7.62 2.33
C VAL A 172 -6.01 8.49 1.09
N ILE A 173 -5.04 8.48 0.18
CA ILE A 173 -5.14 9.24 -1.08
C ILE A 173 -6.37 8.80 -1.88
N ASN A 174 -6.62 7.49 -1.96
CA ASN A 174 -7.75 6.94 -2.70
C ASN A 174 -9.11 7.24 -2.03
N GLY A 175 -9.16 7.28 -0.70
CA GLY A 175 -10.38 7.56 0.07
C GLY A 175 -10.74 9.05 0.11
N VAL A 176 -9.77 9.93 0.37
CA VAL A 176 -9.98 11.38 0.51
C VAL A 176 -10.13 12.07 -0.85
N GLY A 177 -9.52 11.54 -1.91
CA GLY A 177 -9.62 12.09 -3.26
C GLY A 177 -10.99 11.94 -3.92
N ALA A 178 -12.10 11.82 -3.18
CA ALA A 178 -13.45 11.64 -3.72
C ALA A 178 -13.85 12.79 -4.67
N GLU A 179 -13.43 14.01 -4.35
CA GLU A 179 -13.73 15.22 -5.12
C GLU A 179 -12.67 15.56 -6.18
N MET A 180 -11.53 14.86 -6.18
CA MET A 180 -10.45 15.08 -7.15
C MET A 180 -10.72 14.31 -8.46
N PRO A 181 -10.25 14.84 -9.60
CA PRO A 181 -10.32 14.14 -10.87
C PRO A 181 -9.56 12.81 -10.79
N ILE A 182 -10.17 11.76 -11.33
CA ILE A 182 -9.67 10.38 -11.28
C ILE A 182 -8.23 10.27 -11.83
N LEU A 183 -7.89 11.10 -12.82
CA LEU A 183 -6.56 11.16 -13.40
C LEU A 183 -5.46 11.50 -12.37
N GLU A 184 -5.71 12.46 -11.47
CA GLU A 184 -4.73 12.86 -10.46
C GLU A 184 -4.46 11.73 -9.46
N ILE A 185 -5.50 11.02 -9.05
CA ILE A 185 -5.40 9.86 -8.16
C ILE A 185 -4.60 8.74 -8.82
N VAL A 186 -4.89 8.44 -10.09
CA VAL A 186 -4.16 7.43 -10.86
C VAL A 186 -2.68 7.80 -10.96
N VAL A 187 -2.37 9.05 -11.30
CA VAL A 187 -0.98 9.53 -11.38
C VAL A 187 -0.28 9.40 -10.02
N ALA A 188 -0.91 9.78 -8.91
CA ALA A 188 -0.34 9.65 -7.57
C ALA A 188 -0.01 8.17 -7.23
N ASN A 189 -0.93 7.25 -7.49
CA ASN A 189 -0.70 5.81 -7.27
C ASN A 189 0.46 5.29 -8.14
N VAL A 190 0.52 5.68 -9.42
CA VAL A 190 1.59 5.28 -10.34
C VAL A 190 2.95 5.82 -9.89
N VAL A 191 3.03 7.07 -9.43
CA VAL A 191 4.28 7.66 -8.93
C VAL A 191 4.80 6.89 -7.72
N VAL A 192 3.92 6.55 -6.77
CA VAL A 192 4.31 5.74 -5.60
C VAL A 192 4.79 4.36 -6.03
N LEU A 193 4.09 3.69 -6.96
CA LEU A 193 4.51 2.39 -7.51
C LEU A 193 5.88 2.47 -8.19
N LEU A 194 6.13 3.52 -8.98
CA LEU A 194 7.43 3.75 -9.63
C LEU A 194 8.53 4.02 -8.61
N LEU A 195 8.24 4.74 -7.53
CA LEU A 195 9.19 4.96 -6.44
C LEU A 195 9.56 3.64 -5.76
N ILE A 196 8.57 2.80 -5.42
CA ILE A 196 8.83 1.48 -4.84
C ILE A 196 9.69 0.66 -5.81
N LEU A 197 9.35 0.65 -7.11
CA LEU A 197 10.13 -0.05 -8.13
C LEU A 197 11.58 0.45 -8.19
N ALA A 198 11.79 1.76 -8.21
CA ALA A 198 13.12 2.36 -8.29
C ALA A 198 13.97 2.03 -7.05
N LEU A 199 13.39 2.17 -5.86
CA LEU A 199 14.08 1.87 -4.60
C LEU A 199 14.35 0.37 -4.43
N GLU A 200 13.43 -0.48 -4.87
CA GLU A 200 13.56 -1.93 -4.73
C GLU A 200 14.49 -2.54 -5.78
N GLN A 201 14.52 -2.01 -7.00
CA GLN A 201 15.42 -2.42 -8.08
C GLN A 201 16.83 -1.87 -7.93
N SER A 202 17.07 -0.94 -7.01
CA SER A 202 18.40 -0.46 -6.66
C SER A 202 19.30 -1.61 -6.20
N LYS A 203 19.98 -2.24 -7.18
CA LYS A 203 21.12 -3.14 -6.97
C LYS A 203 22.28 -2.42 -6.26
N ILE A 204 22.24 -1.09 -6.22
CA ILE A 204 23.24 -0.22 -5.59
C ILE A 204 23.17 -0.33 -4.06
N ILE A 205 21.98 -0.45 -3.48
CA ILE A 205 21.81 -0.65 -2.02
C ILE A 205 22.04 -2.11 -1.63
N ARG A 206 21.73 -3.03 -2.54
CA ARG A 206 21.90 -4.47 -2.38
C ARG A 206 23.34 -4.89 -2.73
N GLY A 207 24.31 -4.37 -1.98
CA GLY A 207 25.62 -5.02 -1.92
C GLY A 207 25.39 -6.52 -1.71
N ARG A 208 26.08 -7.38 -2.46
CA ARG A 208 25.97 -8.86 -2.37
C ARG A 208 26.52 -9.40 -1.05
N THR A 209 26.26 -8.73 0.05
CA THR A 209 26.79 -9.03 1.37
C THR A 209 25.65 -9.61 2.20
N SER A 210 25.76 -10.89 2.54
CA SER A 210 24.94 -11.48 3.58
C SER A 210 25.71 -11.52 4.87
N THR A 211 24.97 -11.44 5.95
CA THR A 211 25.50 -11.74 7.28
C THR A 211 25.21 -13.21 7.60
N LYS A 212 26.02 -13.84 8.43
CA LYS A 212 25.76 -15.11 9.12
C LYS A 212 26.26 -14.97 10.55
N LEU A 213 25.46 -15.42 11.51
CA LEU A 213 25.91 -15.47 12.89
C LEU A 213 26.43 -16.89 13.17
N VAL A 214 27.67 -16.98 13.64
CA VAL A 214 28.38 -18.24 13.85
C VAL A 214 28.83 -18.28 15.31
N ILE A 215 28.53 -19.38 16.00
CA ILE A 215 29.13 -19.67 17.30
C ILE A 215 30.48 -20.30 17.02
N TYR A 216 31.54 -19.62 17.46
CA TYR A 216 32.92 -19.98 17.22
C TYR A 216 33.56 -20.54 18.48
N ASP A 217 34.30 -21.64 18.33
CA ASP A 217 34.84 -22.48 19.41
C ASP A 217 36.30 -22.16 19.78
N ARG A 218 37.05 -21.44 18.94
CA ARG A 218 38.46 -21.12 19.23
C ARG A 218 38.65 -19.70 19.75
N ILE A 219 38.44 -19.51 21.04
CA ILE A 219 38.52 -18.19 21.68
C ILE A 219 39.91 -17.52 21.54
N ASP A 220 40.99 -18.30 21.43
CA ASP A 220 42.37 -17.80 21.26
C ASP A 220 42.59 -16.94 20.01
N LEU A 221 41.77 -17.16 18.98
CA LEU A 221 41.85 -16.48 17.68
C LEU A 221 40.98 -15.22 17.61
N VAL A 222 40.19 -14.95 18.64
CA VAL A 222 39.28 -13.78 18.71
C VAL A 222 40.05 -12.48 19.00
N VAL A 223 41.30 -12.57 19.43
CA VAL A 223 42.18 -11.44 19.75
C VAL A 223 42.44 -10.58 18.50
N PRO A 224 42.48 -9.22 18.61
CA PRO A 224 42.67 -8.33 17.47
C PRO A 224 43.92 -8.62 16.62
N GLU A 225 44.98 -9.12 17.25
CA GLU A 225 46.28 -9.43 16.62
C GLU A 225 46.18 -10.63 15.66
N LYS A 226 45.31 -11.61 15.95
CA LYS A 226 45.17 -12.85 15.17
C LYS A 226 44.01 -12.82 14.19
N ARG A 227 43.54 -11.62 13.83
CA ARG A 227 42.37 -11.46 12.96
C ARG A 227 42.54 -12.11 11.58
N ALA A 228 43.75 -12.16 11.05
CA ALA A 228 44.04 -12.83 9.77
C ALA A 228 43.84 -14.35 9.87
N GLU A 229 44.35 -14.98 10.94
CA GLU A 229 44.20 -16.42 11.20
C GLU A 229 42.73 -16.79 11.45
N LEU A 230 41.99 -15.92 12.15
CA LEU A 230 40.56 -16.08 12.39
C LEU A 230 39.76 -16.08 11.07
N ILE A 231 40.09 -15.17 10.15
CA ILE A 231 39.45 -15.12 8.83
C ILE A 231 39.73 -16.42 8.08
N GLU A 232 40.99 -16.86 8.03
CA GLU A 232 41.37 -18.07 7.29
C GLU A 232 40.68 -19.32 7.84
N ASP A 233 40.59 -19.48 9.17
CA ASP A 233 39.89 -20.61 9.79
C ASP A 233 38.38 -20.57 9.49
N LEU A 234 37.77 -19.39 9.56
CA LEU A 234 36.35 -19.20 9.22
C LEU A 234 36.08 -19.45 7.74
N GLU A 235 36.94 -19.01 6.82
CA GLU A 235 36.80 -19.29 5.39
C GLU A 235 36.93 -20.78 5.10
N LYS A 236 37.88 -21.49 5.74
CA LYS A 236 38.06 -22.93 5.59
C LYS A 236 36.88 -23.74 6.14
N ARG A 237 36.38 -23.39 7.32
CA ARG A 237 35.29 -24.13 8.00
C ARG A 237 33.92 -23.81 7.41
N ALA A 238 33.64 -22.54 7.12
CA ALA A 238 32.35 -22.11 6.60
C ALA A 238 32.23 -22.25 5.08
N GLY A 239 33.36 -22.32 4.35
CA GLY A 239 33.38 -22.34 2.89
C GLY A 239 32.91 -21.04 2.25
N LEU A 240 32.92 -19.92 3.00
CA LEU A 240 32.42 -18.62 2.58
C LEU A 240 33.57 -17.63 2.47
N LYS A 241 33.55 -16.76 1.45
CA LYS A 241 34.51 -15.63 1.36
C LYS A 241 34.10 -14.51 2.30
N VAL A 242 34.88 -14.28 3.34
CA VAL A 242 34.58 -13.30 4.41
C VAL A 242 34.99 -11.90 3.96
N LYS A 243 34.05 -10.95 3.99
CA LYS A 243 34.31 -9.53 3.72
C LYS A 243 34.65 -8.77 5.00
N SER A 244 33.86 -8.99 6.05
CA SER A 244 34.06 -8.38 7.35
C SER A 244 33.53 -9.29 8.46
N LEU A 245 34.13 -9.17 9.64
CA LEU A 245 33.69 -9.86 10.85
C LEU A 245 33.52 -8.85 11.98
N GLU A 246 32.46 -9.03 12.74
CA GLU A 246 32.18 -8.32 13.99
C GLU A 246 32.12 -9.37 15.11
N ILE A 247 32.94 -9.18 16.14
CA ILE A 247 32.94 -10.05 17.32
C ILE A 247 31.84 -9.53 18.25
N GLY A 248 30.89 -10.40 18.59
CA GLY A 248 29.80 -10.13 19.52
C GLY A 248 30.15 -10.59 20.93
N GLN A 249 29.20 -11.27 21.59
CA GLN A 249 29.39 -11.77 22.95
C GLN A 249 30.45 -12.86 23.00
N ILE A 250 31.36 -12.75 23.98
CA ILE A 250 32.39 -13.73 24.28
C ILE A 250 32.03 -14.41 25.60
N ASP A 251 31.98 -15.73 25.60
CA ASP A 251 31.79 -16.58 26.78
C ASP A 251 33.10 -17.31 27.07
N PHE A 252 33.86 -16.78 28.04
CA PHE A 252 35.12 -17.37 28.50
C PHE A 252 34.95 -18.65 29.34
N ILE A 253 33.73 -18.97 29.78
CA ILE A 253 33.49 -20.20 30.54
C ILE A 253 33.30 -21.37 29.59
N ARG A 254 32.62 -21.12 28.47
CA ARG A 254 32.34 -22.12 27.43
C ARG A 254 33.34 -22.10 26.27
N ASP A 255 34.39 -21.28 26.35
CA ASP A 255 35.35 -21.01 25.28
C ASP A 255 34.70 -20.72 23.92
N CYS A 256 33.58 -20.00 23.94
CA CYS A 256 32.78 -19.71 22.75
C CYS A 256 32.68 -18.20 22.49
N ALA A 257 32.68 -17.80 21.22
CA ALA A 257 32.40 -16.42 20.82
C ALA A 257 31.32 -16.37 19.74
N TRP A 258 30.40 -15.41 19.86
CA TRP A 258 29.39 -15.13 18.86
C TRP A 258 30.00 -14.21 17.81
N ILE A 259 30.25 -14.70 16.60
CA ILE A 259 30.86 -13.94 15.52
C ILE A 259 29.82 -13.68 14.44
N LYS A 260 29.65 -12.40 14.10
CA LYS A 260 28.83 -11.96 12.99
C LYS A 260 29.71 -11.81 11.76
N VAL A 261 29.59 -12.76 10.84
CA VAL A 261 30.38 -12.85 9.61
C VAL A 261 29.59 -12.25 8.45
N THR A 262 30.16 -11.26 7.76
CA THR A 262 29.61 -10.70 6.53
C THR A 262 30.38 -11.27 5.35
N TYR A 263 29.70 -11.95 4.42
CA TYR A 263 30.30 -12.67 3.30
C TYR A 263 29.63 -12.30 1.98
N PHE A 264 30.33 -12.56 0.86
CA PHE A 264 29.77 -12.35 -0.47
C PHE A 264 28.94 -13.56 -0.91
N LEU A 265 27.71 -13.32 -1.36
CA LEU A 265 26.87 -14.35 -1.96
C LEU A 265 27.35 -14.72 -3.37
N ALA A 266 27.41 -16.02 -3.66
CA ALA A 266 27.58 -16.51 -5.03
C ALA A 266 26.35 -16.14 -5.88
N PRO A 267 26.51 -15.90 -7.20
CA PRO A 267 25.39 -15.53 -8.06
C PRO A 267 24.37 -16.68 -8.15
N GLY A 268 23.21 -16.51 -7.50
CA GLY A 268 22.10 -17.48 -7.51
C GLY A 268 21.69 -18.00 -6.14
N GLU A 269 22.47 -17.75 -5.08
CA GLU A 269 22.09 -18.10 -3.72
C GLU A 269 21.21 -17.03 -3.08
N GLU A 270 20.25 -17.42 -2.25
CA GLU A 270 19.42 -16.51 -1.45
C GLU A 270 20.00 -16.39 -0.03
N ASN A 271 19.83 -15.21 0.60
CA ASN A 271 20.32 -14.97 1.95
C ASN A 271 19.60 -15.88 2.95
N ALA A 272 20.28 -16.89 3.49
CA ALA A 272 19.69 -17.81 4.47
C ALA A 272 19.18 -17.10 5.75
N ILE A 273 19.69 -15.91 6.09
CA ILE A 273 19.18 -15.09 7.20
C ILE A 273 17.78 -14.52 6.93
N ASP A 274 17.44 -14.19 5.67
CA ASP A 274 16.09 -13.70 5.35
C ASP A 274 15.07 -14.86 5.50
N SER A 275 15.50 -16.12 5.32
CA SER A 275 14.66 -17.32 5.52
C SER A 275 14.68 -17.90 6.94
N LEU A 276 15.77 -17.75 7.71
CA LEU A 276 15.95 -18.36 9.04
C LEU A 276 15.82 -17.30 10.15
N ARG A 277 14.58 -16.90 10.45
CA ARG A 277 14.23 -16.00 11.57
C ARG A 277 13.56 -16.72 12.75
N ARG A 278 14.00 -17.92 13.11
CA ARG A 278 13.74 -18.50 14.44
C ARG A 278 15.07 -18.77 15.13
N SER A 279 15.43 -17.89 16.07
CA SER A 279 16.44 -18.20 17.09
C SER A 279 15.84 -18.91 18.31
N LYS A 280 14.50 -18.95 18.42
CA LYS A 280 13.82 -19.60 19.56
C LYS A 280 14.12 -21.10 19.64
N ASP A 281 14.33 -21.76 18.50
CA ASP A 281 14.59 -23.20 18.46
C ASP A 281 16.03 -23.59 18.86
N PHE A 282 16.93 -22.63 19.13
CA PHE A 282 18.32 -22.92 19.51
C PHE A 282 18.64 -22.74 21.00
N LEU A 283 17.75 -22.11 21.77
CA LEU A 283 18.02 -21.77 23.17
C LEU A 283 17.23 -22.61 24.17
N GLU A 284 16.25 -23.41 23.73
CA GLU A 284 15.41 -24.21 24.63
C GLU A 284 15.92 -25.64 24.86
N ASP A 285 17.04 -26.04 24.24
CA ASP A 285 17.55 -27.42 24.31
C ASP A 285 18.99 -27.53 24.88
N ARG A 286 19.33 -26.69 25.86
CA ARG A 286 20.57 -26.85 26.66
C ARG A 286 20.40 -26.54 28.14
#